data_AF-A0AAU2JB07-F1
#
_entry.id   AF-A0AAU2JB07-F1
#
_cell.length_a   1.000
_cell.length_b   1.000
_cell.length_c   1.000
_cell.angle_alpha   90.00
_cell.angle_beta   90.00
_cell.angle_gamma   90.00
#
_symmetry.space_group_name_H-M   'P 1'
#
loop_
_entity.id
_entity.type
_entity.pdbx_description
1 polymer ?
#
loop_
_entity_poly.entity_id
_entity_poly.type
_entity_poly.pdbx_seq_one_letter_code
_entity_poly.pdbx_strand_id
1 'polypeptide(L)'
;MHAPDDPYLHQEVLVSPMYLACSNGTGDAGFAPVAHWPHHYLDEGPCQLVVTSPDQRIRIGWFGDDFELWRISAAAEAVAAPRWTATFNYVTPAEIVACLTTALAHDYADADADAYDGNGRFLANPSLHWADAVRPLTDAGWRREAAERGTVEVVAPDGQAGVLIDSRLSGRDDETVTLWAGPPGWGTRAEAVFTAGIPSHLIAATAAAMADSAPVVRERHQIDRRMEHLVTLTPVGPTADPQVSRAPTPLDVRRTAVTQAVHRAARAPRTAADLRVMAARSRTASSAQSRPSGPAPAATGRLAGPTARPLTPAPQLPGHHLRPKHPLAKGVPSCPPPPCSTRPQP
;
A
#
# COMPACT_ATOMS: atom_id res chain seq x y z
N MET A 1 31.59 -0.25 -25.68
CA MET A 1 30.35 -0.24 -26.47
C MET A 1 29.24 0.12 -25.51
N HIS A 2 28.89 1.41 -25.36
CA HIS A 2 27.77 1.83 -24.51
C HIS A 2 26.48 1.41 -25.20
N ALA A 3 25.69 0.55 -24.56
CA ALA A 3 24.29 0.40 -24.93
C ALA A 3 23.60 1.76 -24.71
N PRO A 4 22.70 2.20 -25.61
CA PRO A 4 21.92 3.39 -25.33
C PRO A 4 21.17 3.20 -24.01
N ASP A 5 21.25 4.19 -23.12
CA ASP A 5 20.46 4.22 -21.88
C ASP A 5 18.99 4.02 -22.27
N ASP A 6 18.38 2.94 -21.76
CA ASP A 6 16.98 2.65 -22.00
C ASP A 6 16.16 3.80 -21.37
N PRO A 7 15.42 4.59 -22.18
CA PRO A 7 14.73 5.79 -21.68
C PRO A 7 13.64 5.47 -20.65
N TYR A 8 13.34 4.18 -20.43
CA TYR A 8 12.33 3.71 -19.48
C TYR A 8 12.90 3.19 -18.16
N LEU A 9 14.20 3.30 -17.89
CA LEU A 9 14.81 2.79 -16.64
C LEU A 9 14.18 3.40 -15.37
N HIS A 10 13.91 4.69 -15.40
CA HIS A 10 13.33 5.44 -14.28
C HIS A 10 11.82 5.59 -14.37
N GLN A 11 11.17 4.83 -15.26
CA GLN A 11 9.72 4.85 -15.37
C GLN A 11 9.09 4.15 -14.18
N GLU A 12 8.16 4.83 -13.51
CA GLU A 12 7.31 4.21 -12.50
C GLU A 12 6.32 3.24 -13.16
N VAL A 13 6.28 2.02 -12.64
CA VAL A 13 5.43 0.92 -13.09
C VAL A 13 4.74 0.29 -11.88
N LEU A 14 3.47 -0.04 -12.04
CA LEU A 14 2.75 -0.96 -11.17
C LEU A 14 3.17 -2.39 -11.51
N VAL A 15 3.68 -3.10 -10.52
CA VAL A 15 4.22 -4.46 -10.64
C VAL A 15 3.29 -5.42 -9.93
N SER A 16 2.87 -6.47 -10.65
CA SER A 16 2.04 -7.55 -10.11
C SER A 16 2.56 -8.91 -10.59
N PRO A 17 2.57 -9.95 -9.74
CA PRO A 17 2.20 -9.92 -8.32
C PRO A 17 3.27 -9.25 -7.44
N MET A 18 2.85 -8.70 -6.29
CA MET A 18 3.73 -7.91 -5.40
C MET A 18 4.93 -8.72 -4.90
N TYR A 19 4.75 -10.01 -4.62
CA TYR A 19 5.83 -10.85 -4.11
C TYR A 19 6.98 -11.09 -5.11
N LEU A 20 6.79 -10.72 -6.40
CA LEU A 20 7.84 -10.72 -7.43
C LEU A 20 8.37 -9.31 -7.76
N ALA A 21 7.93 -8.28 -7.05
CA ALA A 21 8.30 -6.89 -7.35
C ALA A 21 9.67 -6.46 -6.86
N CYS A 22 10.42 -7.37 -6.23
CA CYS A 22 11.70 -7.13 -5.57
C CYS A 22 11.66 -6.02 -4.49
N SER A 23 12.78 -5.89 -3.77
CA SER A 23 13.05 -4.73 -2.93
C SER A 23 13.25 -3.47 -3.79
N ASN A 24 12.73 -2.34 -3.32
CA ASN A 24 13.01 -1.03 -3.88
C ASN A 24 14.33 -0.42 -3.35
N GLY A 25 15.07 -1.18 -2.53
CA GLY A 25 16.31 -0.76 -1.89
C GLY A 25 16.12 0.10 -0.63
N THR A 26 14.88 0.33 -0.17
CA THR A 26 14.60 1.11 1.03
C THR A 26 13.81 0.31 2.07
N GLY A 27 14.03 0.64 3.34
CA GLY A 27 13.33 0.01 4.47
C GLY A 27 12.00 0.67 4.81
N ASP A 28 11.65 1.79 4.17
CA ASP A 28 10.58 2.69 4.62
C ASP A 28 9.24 1.99 4.78
N ALA A 29 8.83 1.17 3.81
CA ALA A 29 7.57 0.42 3.89
C ALA A 29 7.56 -0.57 5.06
N GLY A 30 8.67 -1.28 5.29
CA GLY A 30 8.80 -2.26 6.37
C GLY A 30 8.79 -1.61 7.76
N PHE A 31 9.35 -0.40 7.90
CA PHE A 31 9.36 0.35 9.16
C PHE A 31 8.13 1.22 9.39
N ALA A 32 7.35 1.56 8.37
CA ALA A 32 6.20 2.46 8.49
C ALA A 32 5.23 2.11 9.64
N PRO A 33 4.86 0.83 9.90
CA PRO A 33 3.97 0.49 11.01
C PRO A 33 4.54 0.79 12.40
N VAL A 34 5.86 0.82 12.52
CA VAL A 34 6.62 1.03 13.76
C VAL A 34 7.40 2.35 13.74
N ALA A 35 7.06 3.28 12.85
CA ALA A 35 7.78 4.56 12.70
C ALA A 35 7.79 5.43 13.98
N HIS A 36 6.87 5.16 14.92
CA HIS A 36 6.77 5.84 16.21
C HIS A 36 7.62 5.19 17.32
N TRP A 37 8.25 4.05 17.05
CA TRP A 37 9.13 3.35 17.98
C TRP A 37 10.53 3.98 18.02
N PRO A 38 11.33 3.76 19.08
CA PRO A 38 12.73 4.18 19.12
C PRO A 38 13.57 3.67 17.94
N HIS A 39 14.27 4.58 17.26
CA HIS A 39 15.21 4.30 16.16
C HIS A 39 16.65 4.46 16.66
N HIS A 40 17.49 3.47 16.35
CA HIS A 40 18.91 3.45 16.69
C HIS A 40 19.72 3.28 15.41
N TYR A 41 20.39 4.34 14.99
CA TYR A 41 21.32 4.30 13.86
C TYR A 41 22.68 3.82 14.36
N LEU A 42 23.25 2.85 13.66
CA LEU A 42 24.53 2.24 14.02
C LEU A 42 25.56 2.64 12.96
N ASP A 43 26.61 3.33 13.39
CA ASP A 43 27.67 3.81 12.50
C ASP A 43 28.69 2.70 12.16
N GLU A 44 28.73 1.63 12.95
CA GLU A 44 29.68 0.53 12.83
C GLU A 44 28.96 -0.82 12.67
N GLY A 45 29.40 -1.61 11.69
CA GLY A 45 28.89 -2.96 11.43
C GLY A 45 27.89 -3.05 10.28
N PRO A 46 27.37 -4.26 9.99
CA PRO A 46 26.47 -4.50 8.85
C PRO A 46 25.04 -3.98 9.10
N CYS A 47 24.62 -3.91 10.37
CA CYS A 47 23.32 -3.37 10.74
C CYS A 47 23.38 -1.84 10.72
N GLN A 48 22.57 -1.19 9.90
CA GLN A 48 22.57 0.27 9.75
C GLN A 48 21.50 0.95 10.62
N LEU A 49 20.36 0.27 10.80
CA LEU A 49 19.24 0.77 11.58
C LEU A 49 18.63 -0.36 12.41
N VAL A 50 18.36 -0.07 13.68
CA VAL A 50 17.54 -0.92 14.55
C VAL A 50 16.37 -0.12 15.07
N VAL A 51 15.16 -0.61 14.85
CA VAL A 51 13.94 -0.09 15.47
C VAL A 51 13.48 -1.08 16.54
N THR A 52 13.23 -0.60 17.74
CA THR A 52 12.88 -1.45 18.90
C THR A 52 11.55 -1.06 19.48
N SER A 53 10.75 -2.02 19.99
CA SER A 53 9.65 -1.67 20.88
C SER A 53 10.16 -0.83 22.06
N PRO A 54 9.31 0.02 22.69
CA PRO A 54 9.71 0.82 23.85
C PRO A 54 10.38 0.02 24.98
N ASP A 55 9.95 -1.23 25.20
CA ASP A 55 10.52 -2.16 26.20
C ASP A 55 11.66 -3.04 25.65
N GLN A 56 12.08 -2.83 24.40
CA GLN A 56 13.16 -3.52 23.69
C GLN A 56 12.97 -5.04 23.51
N ARG A 57 11.77 -5.56 23.74
CA ARG A 57 11.43 -6.98 23.53
C ARG A 57 11.34 -7.35 22.07
N ILE A 58 10.88 -6.43 21.21
CA ILE A 58 10.84 -6.58 19.76
C ILE A 58 11.96 -5.74 19.16
N ARG A 59 12.73 -6.32 18.25
CA ARG A 59 13.84 -5.66 17.55
C ARG A 59 13.75 -5.94 16.06
N ILE A 60 13.77 -4.89 15.26
CA ILE A 60 13.68 -4.91 13.80
C ILE A 60 14.95 -4.25 13.28
N GLY A 61 15.87 -5.05 12.76
CA GLY A 61 17.13 -4.58 12.19
C GLY A 61 17.09 -4.57 10.66
N TRP A 62 17.67 -3.52 10.08
CA TRP A 62 17.99 -3.39 8.67
C TRP A 62 19.50 -3.45 8.47
N PHE A 63 19.94 -4.47 7.76
CA PHE A 63 21.33 -4.81 7.48
C PHE A 63 21.60 -4.39 6.05
N GLY A 64 22.52 -3.46 5.84
CA GLY A 64 22.82 -2.95 4.50
C GLY A 64 23.66 -3.90 3.65
N ASP A 65 23.54 -5.21 3.87
CA ASP A 65 24.21 -6.24 3.12
C ASP A 65 23.24 -7.01 2.20
N ASP A 66 23.81 -7.68 1.21
CA ASP A 66 23.07 -8.38 0.16
C ASP A 66 22.62 -9.79 0.60
N PHE A 67 22.66 -10.16 1.89
CA PHE A 67 22.32 -11.52 2.33
C PHE A 67 21.03 -11.54 3.15
N GLU A 68 21.03 -10.90 4.32
CA GLU A 68 19.90 -10.90 5.25
C GLU A 68 19.53 -9.45 5.58
N LEU A 69 19.03 -8.74 4.57
CA LEU A 69 18.65 -7.33 4.64
C LEU A 69 17.80 -6.98 5.86
N TRP A 70 16.91 -7.89 6.27
CA TRP A 70 16.12 -7.74 7.48
C TRP A 70 16.39 -8.86 8.47
N ARG A 71 16.49 -8.48 9.75
CA ARG A 71 16.42 -9.41 10.87
C ARG A 71 15.50 -8.88 11.95
N ILE A 72 14.44 -9.62 12.22
CA ILE A 72 13.38 -9.28 13.17
C ILE A 72 13.35 -10.34 14.25
N SER A 73 13.27 -9.92 15.51
CA SER A 73 13.29 -10.85 16.64
C SER A 73 12.39 -10.37 17.76
N ALA A 74 11.86 -11.31 18.54
CA ALA A 74 11.22 -11.01 19.80
C ALA A 74 11.75 -11.88 20.94
N ALA A 75 11.86 -11.29 22.13
CA ALA A 75 12.35 -11.92 23.34
C ALA A 75 11.38 -11.71 24.50
N ALA A 76 11.46 -12.59 25.51
CA ALA A 76 10.63 -12.46 26.72
C ALA A 76 10.95 -11.16 27.47
N GLU A 77 12.22 -10.76 27.50
CA GLU A 77 12.74 -9.59 28.20
C GLU A 77 13.75 -8.86 27.32
N ALA A 78 13.99 -7.58 27.59
CA ALA A 78 14.90 -6.72 26.83
C ALA A 78 16.30 -7.32 26.59
N VAL A 79 16.84 -8.07 27.56
CA VAL A 79 18.20 -8.65 27.49
C VAL A 79 18.21 -10.17 27.29
N ALA A 80 17.03 -10.79 27.16
CA ALA A 80 16.94 -12.23 26.96
C ALA A 80 17.34 -12.63 25.53
N ALA A 81 17.70 -13.91 25.36
CA ALA A 81 17.83 -14.48 24.03
C ALA A 81 16.49 -14.39 23.27
N PRO A 82 16.51 -14.14 21.95
CA PRO A 82 15.30 -14.19 21.14
C PRO A 82 14.58 -15.53 21.27
N ARG A 83 13.27 -15.48 21.45
CA ARG A 83 12.40 -16.66 21.41
C ARG A 83 12.20 -17.15 19.98
N TRP A 84 12.20 -16.22 19.03
CA TRP A 84 12.16 -16.49 17.61
C TRP A 84 12.86 -15.36 16.84
N THR A 85 13.27 -15.65 15.62
CA THR A 85 13.81 -14.70 14.65
C THR A 85 13.16 -14.94 13.29
N ALA A 86 12.94 -13.85 12.55
CA ALA A 86 12.56 -13.84 11.15
C ALA A 86 13.63 -13.08 10.36
N THR A 87 14.14 -13.66 9.28
CA THR A 87 15.06 -12.99 8.36
C THR A 87 14.41 -12.83 7.00
N PHE A 88 14.72 -11.73 6.31
CA PHE A 88 14.29 -11.49 4.94
C PHE A 88 15.50 -11.05 4.13
N ASN A 89 15.71 -11.70 2.98
CA ASN A 89 16.84 -11.36 2.13
C ASN A 89 16.61 -10.06 1.36
N TYR A 90 17.66 -9.56 0.71
CA TYR A 90 17.64 -8.26 0.01
C TYR A 90 16.71 -8.19 -1.21
N VAL A 91 16.25 -9.33 -1.74
CA VAL A 91 15.30 -9.38 -2.85
C VAL A 91 13.87 -9.19 -2.35
N THR A 92 13.62 -9.41 -1.06
CA THR A 92 12.26 -9.40 -0.51
C THR A 92 11.65 -7.98 -0.53
N PRO A 93 10.45 -7.79 -1.12
CA PRO A 93 9.74 -6.53 -1.05
C PRO A 93 9.51 -6.07 0.40
N ALA A 94 9.81 -4.80 0.68
CA ALA A 94 9.63 -4.22 2.02
C ALA A 94 8.15 -4.20 2.45
N GLU A 95 7.20 -4.27 1.51
CA GLU A 95 5.76 -4.40 1.77
C GLU A 95 5.40 -5.75 2.41
N ILE A 96 6.11 -6.83 2.07
CA ILE A 96 5.94 -8.13 2.77
C ILE A 96 6.38 -7.99 4.23
N VAL A 97 7.51 -7.33 4.45
CA VAL A 97 8.02 -7.04 5.80
C VAL A 97 7.05 -6.15 6.57
N ALA A 98 6.43 -5.18 5.91
CA ALA A 98 5.43 -4.28 6.49
C ALA A 98 4.24 -5.04 7.08
N CYS A 99 3.80 -6.14 6.47
CA CYS A 99 2.72 -6.96 7.01
C CYS A 99 3.12 -7.65 8.32
N LEU A 100 4.36 -8.15 8.42
CA LEU A 100 4.87 -8.70 9.67
C LEU A 100 5.00 -7.62 10.75
N THR A 101 5.59 -6.48 10.42
CA THR A 101 5.79 -5.39 11.39
C THR A 101 4.47 -4.74 11.81
N THR A 102 3.45 -4.72 10.96
CA THR A 102 2.08 -4.34 11.32
C THR A 102 1.48 -5.28 12.35
N ALA A 103 1.60 -6.60 12.13
CA ALA A 103 1.10 -7.59 13.09
C ALA A 103 1.84 -7.48 14.44
N LEU A 104 3.15 -7.24 14.42
CA LEU A 104 3.94 -7.01 15.64
C LEU A 104 3.54 -5.73 16.38
N ALA A 105 3.31 -4.63 15.65
CA ALA A 105 2.86 -3.38 16.24
C ALA A 105 1.49 -3.53 16.92
N HIS A 106 0.58 -4.28 16.29
CA HIS A 106 -0.73 -4.60 16.87
C HIS A 106 -0.60 -5.48 18.12
N ASP A 107 0.16 -6.59 18.03
CA ASP A 107 0.37 -7.49 19.17
C ASP A 107 1.02 -6.78 20.36
N TYR A 108 1.92 -5.82 20.11
CA TYR A 108 2.54 -5.01 21.14
C TYR A 108 1.55 -4.03 21.78
N ALA A 109 0.77 -3.32 20.96
CA ALA A 109 -0.24 -2.38 21.43
C ALA A 109 -1.32 -3.06 22.28
N ASP A 110 -1.75 -4.26 21.89
CA ASP A 110 -2.71 -5.06 22.65
C ASP A 110 -2.12 -5.49 24.01
N ALA A 111 -0.85 -5.90 24.03
CA ALA A 111 -0.18 -6.32 25.26
C ALA A 111 -0.02 -5.19 26.27
N ASP A 112 0.20 -3.95 25.81
CA ASP A 112 0.27 -2.76 26.67
C ASP A 112 -1.11 -2.41 27.26
N ALA A 113 -2.19 -2.68 26.53
CA ALA A 113 -3.55 -2.47 26.99
C ALA A 113 -3.99 -3.54 28.02
N ASP A 114 -3.59 -4.80 27.82
CA ASP A 114 -3.97 -5.94 28.66
C ASP A 114 -2.93 -6.21 29.75
N ALA A 115 -2.91 -5.35 30.78
CA ALA A 115 -1.98 -5.42 31.93
C ALA A 115 -1.97 -6.74 32.74
N TYR A 116 -2.84 -7.71 32.42
CA TYR A 116 -2.95 -9.00 33.11
C TYR A 116 -2.27 -10.17 32.37
N ASP A 117 -1.97 -10.04 31.07
CA ASP A 117 -1.26 -11.07 30.30
C ASP A 117 0.14 -10.56 29.96
N GLY A 118 1.10 -10.79 30.85
CA GLY A 118 2.45 -10.20 30.76
C GLY A 118 3.27 -10.63 29.53
N ASN A 119 2.74 -11.50 28.69
CA ASN A 119 3.37 -11.94 27.46
C ASN A 119 2.50 -11.54 26.27
N GLY A 120 2.94 -10.54 25.51
CA GLY A 120 2.19 -10.12 24.32
C GLY A 120 2.06 -11.25 23.31
N ARG A 121 1.02 -11.17 22.46
CA ARG A 121 0.68 -12.20 21.49
C ARG A 121 1.82 -12.53 20.52
N PHE A 122 2.76 -11.61 20.34
CA PHE A 122 4.01 -11.79 19.60
C PHE A 122 4.95 -12.86 20.21
N LEU A 123 4.70 -13.33 21.44
CA LEU A 123 5.41 -14.44 22.09
C LEU A 123 4.52 -15.66 22.36
N ALA A 124 3.31 -15.69 21.81
CA ALA A 124 2.41 -16.83 21.93
C ALA A 124 3.09 -18.13 21.48
N ASN A 125 2.68 -19.25 22.06
CA ASN A 125 3.17 -20.55 21.59
C ASN A 125 2.74 -20.77 20.13
N PRO A 126 3.62 -21.29 19.25
CA PRO A 126 3.24 -21.64 17.89
C PRO A 126 2.11 -22.68 17.91
N SER A 127 1.19 -22.58 16.95
CA SER A 127 0.13 -23.58 16.79
C SER A 127 0.76 -24.96 16.54
N LEU A 128 0.10 -26.00 17.04
CA LEU A 128 0.44 -27.39 16.67
C LEU A 128 0.03 -27.71 15.22
N HIS A 129 -0.81 -26.86 14.61
CA HIS A 129 -1.31 -27.02 13.27
C HIS A 129 -0.63 -26.01 12.33
N TRP A 130 0.35 -26.48 11.57
CA TRP A 130 1.01 -25.69 10.51
C TRP A 130 0.01 -25.04 9.54
N ALA A 131 -1.16 -25.67 9.34
CA ALA A 131 -2.24 -25.17 8.52
C ALA A 131 -2.71 -23.77 8.94
N ASP A 132 -2.63 -23.41 10.23
CA ASP A 132 -3.01 -22.08 10.71
C ASP A 132 -2.08 -20.99 10.17
N ALA A 133 -0.78 -21.30 10.04
CA ALA A 133 0.23 -20.38 9.54
C ALA A 133 0.08 -20.08 8.04
N VAL A 134 -0.44 -21.04 7.28
CA VAL A 134 -0.55 -20.94 5.81
C VAL A 134 -1.98 -20.83 5.32
N ARG A 135 -2.96 -20.72 6.23
CA ARG A 135 -4.39 -20.59 5.91
C ARG A 135 -4.66 -19.47 4.89
N PRO A 136 -4.06 -18.26 5.00
CA PRO A 136 -4.27 -17.22 3.99
C PRO A 136 -3.88 -17.64 2.57
N LEU A 137 -2.84 -18.48 2.41
CA LEU A 137 -2.42 -19.00 1.11
C LEU A 137 -3.43 -20.02 0.57
N THR A 138 -3.87 -20.95 1.42
CA THR A 138 -4.85 -21.96 1.01
C THR A 138 -6.21 -21.35 0.70
N ASP A 139 -6.61 -20.31 1.43
CA ASP A 139 -7.84 -19.54 1.17
C ASP A 139 -7.74 -18.77 -0.16
N ALA A 140 -6.53 -18.33 -0.54
CA ALA A 140 -6.22 -17.74 -1.84
C ALA A 140 -6.05 -18.78 -2.97
N GLY A 141 -6.33 -20.06 -2.70
CA GLY A 141 -6.29 -21.13 -3.70
C GLY A 141 -4.90 -21.72 -3.97
N TRP A 142 -3.90 -21.40 -3.15
CA TRP A 142 -2.60 -22.05 -3.21
C TRP A 142 -2.74 -23.53 -2.82
N ARG A 143 -1.94 -24.38 -3.45
CA ARG A 143 -2.11 -25.83 -3.36
C ARG A 143 -0.94 -26.47 -2.66
N ARG A 144 -1.24 -27.48 -1.87
CA ARG A 144 -0.20 -28.34 -1.30
C ARG A 144 0.40 -29.19 -2.42
N GLU A 145 1.72 -29.20 -2.52
CA GLU A 145 2.45 -30.06 -3.44
C GLU A 145 3.04 -31.29 -2.74
N ALA A 146 3.55 -32.22 -3.55
CA ALA A 146 4.19 -33.44 -3.07
C ALA A 146 5.56 -33.08 -2.45
N ALA A 147 5.55 -32.82 -1.15
CA ALA A 147 6.76 -32.60 -0.37
C ALA A 147 7.35 -33.93 0.14
N GLU A 148 8.68 -34.01 0.28
CA GLU A 148 9.30 -35.20 0.88
C GLU A 148 8.90 -35.36 2.35
N ARG A 149 9.04 -36.57 2.91
CA ARG A 149 8.54 -36.89 4.25
C ARG A 149 9.10 -35.91 5.29
N GLY A 150 8.21 -35.32 6.08
CA GLY A 150 8.58 -34.35 7.12
C GLY A 150 8.70 -32.90 6.63
N THR A 151 8.44 -32.63 5.36
CA THR A 151 8.18 -31.26 4.88
C THR A 151 6.74 -31.08 4.44
N VAL A 152 6.28 -29.84 4.45
CA VAL A 152 5.03 -29.41 3.84
C VAL A 152 5.35 -28.27 2.90
N GLU A 153 4.91 -28.40 1.66
CA GLU A 153 5.06 -27.34 0.67
C GLU A 153 3.68 -26.92 0.15
N VAL A 154 3.42 -25.61 0.18
CA VAL A 154 2.22 -25.00 -0.40
C VAL A 154 2.68 -23.96 -1.43
N VAL A 155 2.20 -24.07 -2.66
CA VAL A 155 2.69 -23.33 -3.83
C VAL A 155 1.56 -22.52 -4.46
N ALA A 156 1.91 -21.32 -4.92
CA ALA A 156 1.03 -20.43 -5.66
C ALA A 156 0.52 -21.07 -6.96
N PRO A 157 -0.66 -20.69 -7.46
CA PRO A 157 -1.22 -21.27 -8.70
C PRO A 157 -0.32 -21.11 -9.95
N ASP A 158 0.55 -20.11 -9.97
CA ASP A 158 1.52 -19.83 -11.04
C ASP A 158 2.89 -20.53 -10.84
N GLY A 159 3.08 -21.22 -9.72
CA GLY A 159 4.33 -21.87 -9.36
C GLY A 159 5.48 -20.92 -9.02
N GLN A 160 5.24 -19.61 -8.89
CA GLN A 160 6.30 -18.61 -8.72
C GLN A 160 6.56 -18.24 -7.25
N ALA A 161 5.74 -18.74 -6.33
CA ALA A 161 5.95 -18.55 -4.91
C ALA A 161 5.44 -19.75 -4.11
N GLY A 162 5.96 -19.91 -2.91
CA GLY A 162 5.59 -21.01 -2.04
C GLY A 162 6.00 -20.78 -0.60
N VAL A 163 5.56 -21.71 0.25
CA VAL A 163 6.03 -21.87 1.62
C VAL A 163 6.49 -23.30 1.81
N LEU A 164 7.69 -23.44 2.35
CA LEU A 164 8.27 -24.71 2.76
C LEU A 164 8.34 -24.73 4.29
N ILE A 165 7.72 -25.74 4.88
CA ILE A 165 7.79 -26.00 6.32
C ILE A 165 8.64 -27.25 6.50
N ASP A 166 9.78 -27.12 7.16
CA ASP A 166 10.67 -28.24 7.46
C ASP A 166 10.54 -28.64 8.94
N SER A 167 9.97 -29.82 9.15
CA SER A 167 9.80 -30.46 10.46
C SER A 167 10.68 -31.70 10.65
N ARG A 168 11.69 -31.89 9.78
CA ARG A 168 12.59 -33.05 9.81
C ARG A 168 13.67 -32.95 10.88
N LEU A 169 13.99 -31.72 11.29
CA LEU A 169 14.97 -31.49 12.34
C LEU A 169 14.38 -32.00 13.68
N SER A 170 15.23 -32.60 14.50
CA SER A 170 14.85 -33.64 15.48
C SER A 170 14.10 -33.12 16.73
N GLY A 171 13.63 -31.88 16.72
CA GLY A 171 12.83 -31.27 17.78
C GLY A 171 11.94 -30.13 17.27
N ARG A 172 10.85 -29.86 17.99
CA ARG A 172 9.93 -28.72 17.73
C ARG A 172 10.66 -27.36 17.71
N ASP A 173 11.81 -27.29 18.38
CA ASP A 173 12.65 -26.09 18.48
C ASP A 173 13.58 -25.90 17.27
N ASP A 174 13.59 -26.83 16.32
CA ASP A 174 14.38 -26.75 15.08
C ASP A 174 13.50 -26.62 13.82
N GLU A 175 12.18 -26.53 13.96
CA GLU A 175 11.26 -26.31 12.83
C GLU A 175 11.58 -24.97 12.16
N THR A 176 11.71 -24.95 10.83
CA THR A 176 11.86 -23.71 10.06
C THR A 176 10.74 -23.59 9.04
N VAL A 177 10.26 -22.36 8.89
CA VAL A 177 9.30 -22.00 7.85
C VAL A 177 9.99 -21.04 6.90
N THR A 178 10.02 -21.38 5.62
CA THR A 178 10.61 -20.55 4.56
C THR A 178 9.54 -20.17 3.56
N LEU A 179 9.19 -18.90 3.51
CA LEU A 179 8.39 -18.34 2.42
C LEU A 179 9.36 -17.89 1.32
N TRP A 180 9.01 -18.20 0.07
CA TRP A 180 9.86 -17.91 -1.07
C TRP A 180 9.07 -17.42 -2.27
N ALA A 181 9.71 -16.58 -3.09
CA ALA A 181 9.17 -16.08 -4.34
C ALA A 181 10.26 -15.89 -5.39
N GLY A 182 9.93 -16.20 -6.64
CA GLY A 182 10.83 -16.11 -7.78
C GLY A 182 11.76 -17.32 -7.96
N PRO A 183 12.48 -17.35 -9.09
CA PRO A 183 13.35 -18.45 -9.44
C PRO A 183 14.56 -18.50 -8.50
N PRO A 184 15.06 -19.71 -8.15
CA PRO A 184 16.21 -19.85 -7.28
C PRO A 184 17.44 -19.20 -7.91
N GLY A 185 18.13 -18.39 -7.13
CA GLY A 185 19.32 -17.68 -7.59
C GLY A 185 19.55 -16.38 -6.85
N TRP A 186 20.81 -15.95 -6.87
CA TRP A 186 21.20 -14.64 -6.37
C TRP A 186 20.50 -13.53 -7.16
N GLY A 187 19.82 -12.63 -6.47
CA GLY A 187 19.15 -11.45 -7.04
C GLY A 187 17.74 -11.67 -7.55
N THR A 188 17.26 -12.92 -7.60
CA THR A 188 15.93 -13.23 -8.17
C THR A 188 14.99 -13.92 -7.19
N ARG A 189 15.54 -14.50 -6.12
CA ARG A 189 14.79 -15.25 -5.14
C ARG A 189 14.57 -14.38 -3.90
N ALA A 190 13.33 -14.00 -3.62
CA ALA A 190 12.94 -13.47 -2.32
C ALA A 190 12.73 -14.63 -1.34
N GLU A 191 13.31 -14.52 -0.14
CA GLU A 191 13.19 -15.52 0.92
C GLU A 191 12.97 -14.85 2.26
N ALA A 192 11.97 -15.37 2.99
CA ALA A 192 11.70 -15.05 4.37
C ALA A 192 11.80 -16.33 5.20
N VAL A 193 12.75 -16.39 6.13
CA VAL A 193 13.02 -17.56 6.97
C VAL A 193 12.61 -17.26 8.40
N PHE A 194 11.79 -18.14 8.96
CA PHE A 194 11.29 -18.05 10.32
C PHE A 194 11.80 -19.22 11.14
N THR A 195 12.40 -18.92 12.30
CA THR A 195 12.83 -19.96 13.24
C THR A 195 11.64 -20.56 13.97
N ALA A 196 11.89 -21.68 14.63
CA ALA A 196 10.96 -22.27 15.57
C ALA A 196 10.51 -21.25 16.64
N GLY A 197 9.31 -21.47 17.18
CA GLY A 197 8.75 -20.64 18.23
C GLY A 197 8.03 -19.38 17.76
N ILE A 198 8.08 -19.05 16.46
CA ILE A 198 7.31 -17.91 15.94
C ILE A 198 5.80 -18.21 16.00
N PRO A 199 4.98 -17.28 16.52
CA PRO A 199 3.53 -17.43 16.48
C PRO A 199 2.99 -17.60 15.05
N SER A 200 2.09 -18.56 14.85
CA SER A 200 1.55 -18.89 13.53
C SER A 200 0.82 -17.72 12.85
N HIS A 201 0.24 -16.79 13.62
CA HIS A 201 -0.44 -15.63 13.04
C HIS A 201 0.53 -14.60 12.45
N LEU A 202 1.79 -14.55 12.89
CA LEU A 202 2.82 -13.71 12.28
C LEU A 202 3.28 -14.26 10.92
N ILE A 203 3.41 -15.58 10.82
CA ILE A 203 3.61 -16.25 9.53
C ILE A 203 2.39 -16.00 8.63
N ALA A 204 1.17 -16.17 9.16
CA ALA A 204 -0.05 -15.92 8.40
C ALA A 204 -0.18 -14.48 7.91
N ALA A 205 0.24 -13.48 8.70
CA ALA A 205 0.27 -12.08 8.26
C ALA A 205 1.21 -11.88 7.06
N THR A 206 2.42 -12.46 7.11
CA THR A 206 3.37 -12.44 5.98
C THR A 206 2.81 -13.18 4.76
N ALA A 207 2.22 -14.36 4.99
CA ALA A 207 1.64 -15.19 3.95
C ALA A 207 0.45 -14.50 3.25
N ALA A 208 -0.38 -13.78 4.00
CA ALA A 208 -1.46 -12.97 3.45
C ALA A 208 -0.94 -11.88 2.50
N ALA A 209 0.22 -11.28 2.79
CA ALA A 209 0.86 -10.31 1.90
C ALA A 209 1.24 -10.94 0.55
N MET A 210 1.75 -12.17 0.56
CA MET A 210 2.08 -12.90 -0.67
C MET A 210 0.86 -13.37 -1.45
N ALA A 211 -0.26 -13.62 -0.76
CA ALA A 211 -1.53 -13.94 -1.41
C ALA A 211 -2.24 -12.70 -1.99
N ASP A 212 -1.87 -11.49 -1.55
CA ASP A 212 -2.48 -10.25 -2.04
C ASP A 212 -2.14 -10.02 -3.52
N SER A 213 -3.15 -9.64 -4.29
CA SER A 213 -3.04 -9.32 -5.71
C SER A 213 -2.76 -7.83 -5.97
N ALA A 214 -2.74 -7.00 -4.92
CA ALA A 214 -2.48 -5.57 -5.03
C ALA A 214 -1.10 -5.30 -5.67
N PRO A 215 -1.03 -4.56 -6.78
CA PRO A 215 0.23 -4.20 -7.40
C PRO A 215 0.98 -3.15 -6.57
N VAL A 216 2.30 -3.10 -6.72
CA VAL A 216 3.16 -2.09 -6.06
C VAL A 216 3.87 -1.22 -7.07
N VAL A 217 4.14 0.04 -6.69
CA VAL A 217 4.91 0.96 -7.53
C VAL A 217 6.40 0.64 -7.41
N ARG A 218 7.07 0.51 -8.56
CA ARG A 218 8.52 0.37 -8.69
C ARG A 218 9.02 1.24 -9.84
N GLU A 219 10.27 1.66 -9.77
CA GLU A 219 10.97 2.06 -10.99
C GLU A 219 11.37 0.82 -11.76
N ARG A 220 11.26 0.87 -13.09
CA ARG A 220 11.52 -0.30 -13.94
C ARG A 220 12.91 -0.92 -13.71
N HIS A 221 13.93 -0.10 -13.48
CA HIS A 221 15.30 -0.57 -13.22
C HIS A 221 15.45 -1.35 -11.89
N GLN A 222 14.48 -1.26 -10.97
CA GLN A 222 14.47 -2.01 -9.72
C GLN A 222 14.03 -3.46 -9.92
N ILE A 223 13.41 -3.77 -11.06
CA ILE A 223 13.01 -5.14 -11.41
C ILE A 223 14.19 -5.81 -12.11
N ASP A 224 14.64 -6.93 -11.55
CA ASP A 224 15.69 -7.72 -12.19
C ASP A 224 15.20 -8.16 -13.58
N ARG A 225 16.06 -7.99 -14.60
CA ARG A 225 15.73 -8.32 -15.99
C ARG A 225 15.29 -9.78 -16.16
N ARG A 226 15.78 -10.69 -15.33
CA ARG A 226 15.38 -12.10 -15.30
C ARG A 226 13.98 -12.29 -14.73
N MET A 227 13.44 -11.33 -13.98
CA MET A 227 12.09 -11.37 -13.41
C MET A 227 11.05 -10.66 -14.27
N GLU A 228 11.44 -9.80 -15.22
CA GLU A 228 10.50 -9.04 -16.08
C GLU A 228 9.45 -9.91 -16.78
N HIS A 229 9.78 -11.16 -17.15
CA HIS A 229 8.87 -12.08 -17.82
C HIS A 229 7.89 -12.81 -16.88
N LEU A 230 8.09 -12.70 -15.57
CA LEU A 230 7.27 -13.30 -14.52
C LEU A 230 6.29 -12.29 -13.90
N VAL A 231 6.48 -11.00 -14.18
CA VAL A 231 5.66 -9.91 -13.64
C VAL A 231 4.90 -9.21 -14.75
N THR A 232 3.75 -8.65 -14.39
CA THR A 232 3.04 -7.69 -15.21
C THR A 232 3.48 -6.29 -14.82
N LEU A 233 4.09 -5.57 -15.78
CA LEU A 233 4.48 -4.17 -15.63
C LEU A 233 3.43 -3.29 -16.31
N THR A 234 2.67 -2.54 -15.53
CA THR A 234 1.74 -1.53 -16.04
C THR A 234 2.33 -0.16 -15.77
N PRO A 235 2.65 0.65 -16.79
CA PRO A 235 3.10 2.01 -16.56
C PRO A 235 2.15 2.74 -15.62
N VAL A 236 2.68 3.37 -14.58
CA VAL A 236 1.95 4.42 -13.90
C VAL A 236 1.83 5.50 -14.97
N GLY A 237 0.69 5.52 -15.67
CA GLY A 237 0.43 6.49 -16.73
C GLY A 237 0.82 7.86 -16.18
N PRO A 238 1.39 8.77 -17.00
CA PRO A 238 1.91 10.03 -16.50
C PRO A 238 0.85 10.57 -15.56
N THR A 239 1.16 10.64 -14.26
CA THR A 239 0.41 11.44 -13.31
C THR A 239 0.21 12.70 -14.11
N ALA A 240 -1.04 12.96 -14.51
CA ALA A 240 -1.32 14.10 -15.36
C ALA A 240 -0.59 15.22 -14.63
N ASP A 241 0.52 15.71 -15.23
CA ASP A 241 1.30 16.84 -14.73
C ASP A 241 0.23 17.72 -14.18
N PRO A 242 0.17 18.03 -12.86
CA PRO A 242 -1.00 18.62 -12.27
C PRO A 242 -1.36 19.70 -13.24
N GLN A 243 -2.47 19.48 -13.95
CA GLN A 243 -2.88 20.38 -14.98
C GLN A 243 -3.48 21.42 -14.08
N VAL A 244 -2.60 22.22 -13.46
CA VAL A 244 -2.77 23.62 -13.22
C VAL A 244 -3.50 23.98 -14.48
N SER A 245 -4.80 24.17 -14.33
CA SER A 245 -5.59 24.91 -15.27
C SER A 245 -4.88 26.24 -15.32
N ARG A 246 -3.79 26.27 -16.08
CA ARG A 246 -2.97 27.42 -16.31
C ARG A 246 -3.91 28.17 -17.20
N ALA A 247 -4.59 29.14 -16.60
CA ALA A 247 -5.37 30.10 -17.34
C ALA A 247 -4.53 30.46 -18.58
N PRO A 248 -5.06 30.26 -19.79
CA PRO A 248 -4.28 30.36 -21.01
C PRO A 248 -3.51 31.66 -20.96
N THR A 249 -2.21 31.59 -21.19
CA THR A 249 -1.39 32.79 -21.05
C THR A 249 -1.90 33.82 -22.07
N PRO A 250 -1.73 35.13 -21.83
CA PRO A 250 -2.16 36.15 -22.80
C PRO A 250 -1.61 35.92 -24.21
N LEU A 251 -0.48 35.22 -24.32
CA LEU A 251 0.14 34.83 -25.57
C LEU A 251 -0.61 33.68 -26.26
N ASP A 252 -1.12 32.71 -25.50
CA ASP A 252 -1.95 31.62 -26.01
C ASP A 252 -3.30 32.15 -26.53
N VAL A 253 -3.95 33.05 -25.78
CA VAL A 253 -5.18 33.71 -26.22
C VAL A 253 -4.96 34.49 -27.52
N ARG A 254 -3.83 35.19 -27.64
CA ARG A 254 -3.46 35.90 -28.88
C ARG A 254 -3.23 34.94 -30.03
N ARG A 255 -2.50 33.85 -29.83
CA ARG A 255 -2.27 32.83 -30.86
C ARG A 255 -3.59 32.22 -31.33
N THR A 256 -4.47 31.84 -30.41
CA THR A 256 -5.78 31.28 -30.75
C THR A 256 -6.65 32.30 -31.50
N ALA A 257 -6.66 33.58 -31.08
CA ALA A 257 -7.41 34.63 -31.76
C ALA A 257 -6.90 34.88 -33.19
N VAL A 258 -5.58 34.91 -33.39
CA VAL A 258 -4.96 35.07 -34.71
C VAL A 258 -5.30 33.87 -35.60
N THR A 259 -5.15 32.65 -35.10
CA THR A 259 -5.48 31.44 -35.86
C THR A 259 -6.96 31.40 -36.26
N GLN A 260 -7.87 31.81 -35.37
CA GLN A 260 -9.29 31.92 -35.71
C GLN A 260 -9.59 33.04 -36.72
N ALA A 261 -8.89 34.17 -36.64
CA ALA A 261 -9.03 35.27 -37.61
C ALA A 261 -8.53 34.86 -38.99
N VAL A 262 -7.39 34.17 -39.06
CA VAL A 262 -6.82 33.62 -40.31
C VAL A 262 -7.77 32.58 -40.91
N HIS A 263 -8.32 31.68 -40.10
CA HIS A 263 -9.31 30.70 -40.59
C HIS A 263 -10.61 31.37 -41.08
N ARG A 264 -11.07 32.45 -40.43
CA ARG A 264 -12.23 33.22 -40.91
C ARG A 264 -11.94 33.95 -42.22
N ALA A 265 -10.76 34.52 -42.37
CA ALA A 265 -10.33 35.17 -43.61
C ALA A 265 -10.18 34.17 -44.76
N ALA A 266 -9.62 32.98 -44.48
CA ALA A 266 -9.46 31.91 -45.47
C ALA A 266 -10.78 31.30 -45.93
N ARG A 267 -11.84 31.31 -45.09
CA ARG A 267 -13.18 30.83 -45.45
C ARG A 267 -14.05 31.85 -46.20
N ALA A 268 -13.57 33.08 -46.39
CA ALA A 268 -14.32 34.11 -47.12
C ALA A 268 -13.50 34.72 -48.26
N PRO A 269 -13.32 34.01 -49.39
CA PRO A 269 -12.98 34.68 -50.63
C PRO A 269 -14.26 35.35 -51.16
N ARG A 270 -14.60 36.54 -50.66
CA ARG A 270 -15.63 37.36 -51.31
C ARG A 270 -15.01 38.00 -52.52
N THR A 271 -15.26 37.42 -53.69
CA THR A 271 -14.88 38.07 -54.94
C THR A 271 -15.69 39.35 -55.11
N ALA A 272 -15.14 40.36 -55.79
CA ALA A 272 -15.84 41.63 -56.03
C ALA A 272 -17.20 41.46 -56.77
N ALA A 273 -17.43 40.31 -57.40
CA ALA A 273 -18.71 39.93 -57.98
C ALA A 273 -19.79 39.65 -56.92
N ASP A 274 -19.47 38.96 -55.82
CA ASP A 274 -20.43 38.60 -54.76
C ASP A 274 -20.99 39.82 -54.04
N LEU A 275 -20.16 40.85 -53.85
CA LEU A 275 -20.60 42.11 -53.23
C LEU A 275 -21.56 42.90 -54.14
N ARG A 276 -21.40 42.82 -55.47
CA ARG A 276 -22.31 43.48 -56.43
C ARG A 276 -23.68 42.79 -56.49
N VAL A 277 -23.72 41.46 -56.38
CA VAL A 277 -24.99 40.69 -56.35
C VAL A 277 -25.80 41.00 -55.09
N MET A 278 -25.15 41.13 -53.93
CA MET A 278 -25.84 41.53 -52.70
C MET A 278 -26.37 42.97 -52.74
N ALA A 279 -25.61 43.92 -53.29
CA ALA A 279 -26.06 45.31 -53.46
C ALA A 279 -27.24 45.48 -54.43
N ALA A 280 -27.43 44.53 -55.36
CA ALA A 280 -28.60 44.49 -56.25
C ALA A 280 -29.84 43.90 -55.55
N ARG A 281 -29.67 42.90 -54.67
CA ARG A 281 -30.77 42.29 -53.90
C ARG A 281 -31.35 43.21 -52.82
N SER A 282 -30.52 44.03 -52.17
CA SER A 282 -31.02 44.97 -51.16
C SER A 282 -31.90 46.09 -51.75
N ARG A 283 -31.77 46.40 -53.04
CA ARG A 283 -32.60 47.40 -53.74
C ARG A 283 -33.96 46.88 -54.19
N THR A 284 -34.15 45.55 -54.26
CA THR A 284 -35.43 44.95 -54.70
C THR A 284 -36.37 44.62 -53.55
N ALA A 285 -35.87 44.46 -52.32
CA ALA A 285 -36.71 44.12 -51.16
C ALA A 285 -37.42 45.32 -50.49
N SER A 286 -37.02 46.56 -50.78
CA SER A 286 -37.53 47.75 -50.06
C SER A 286 -38.78 48.40 -50.67
N SER A 287 -39.37 47.83 -51.73
CA SER A 287 -40.52 48.43 -52.45
C SER A 287 -41.90 47.84 -52.08
N ALA A 288 -41.94 46.74 -51.32
CA ALA A 288 -43.19 45.99 -51.10
C ALA A 288 -43.58 45.87 -49.63
N GLN A 289 -43.77 46.99 -48.91
CA GLN A 289 -44.72 47.05 -47.79
C GLN A 289 -44.91 48.48 -47.24
N SER A 290 -45.96 49.13 -47.75
CA SER A 290 -46.69 50.27 -47.16
C SER A 290 -48.10 50.11 -47.72
N ARG A 291 -49.18 49.90 -46.95
CA ARG A 291 -49.88 50.83 -46.05
C ARG A 291 -51.17 50.13 -45.47
N PRO A 292 -52.11 50.75 -44.72
CA PRO A 292 -52.43 50.42 -43.30
C PRO A 292 -53.94 50.15 -42.99
N SER A 293 -54.31 49.91 -41.72
CA SER A 293 -55.31 50.67 -40.90
C SER A 293 -55.81 49.89 -39.66
N GLY A 294 -55.95 50.59 -38.51
CA GLY A 294 -56.35 50.09 -37.17
C GLY A 294 -57.88 49.89 -36.95
N PRO A 295 -58.48 49.97 -35.73
CA PRO A 295 -58.10 50.80 -34.56
C PRO A 295 -58.19 50.14 -33.14
N ALA A 296 -57.89 50.96 -32.10
CA ALA A 296 -57.80 50.68 -30.63
C ALA A 296 -59.16 50.70 -29.87
N PRO A 297 -59.26 50.42 -28.53
CA PRO A 297 -58.85 51.34 -27.42
C PRO A 297 -58.24 50.61 -26.17
N ALA A 298 -57.26 51.16 -25.43
CA ALA A 298 -57.26 52.10 -24.28
C ALA A 298 -57.82 51.57 -22.93
N ALA A 299 -56.97 51.52 -21.88
CA ALA A 299 -57.23 51.99 -20.50
C ALA A 299 -56.06 51.71 -19.52
N THR A 300 -55.52 52.79 -18.92
CA THR A 300 -55.09 53.03 -17.51
C THR A 300 -54.78 51.84 -16.57
N GLY A 301 -53.79 51.84 -15.66
CA GLY A 301 -52.87 52.85 -15.14
C GLY A 301 -52.28 52.42 -13.77
N ARG A 302 -51.22 53.14 -13.37
CA ARG A 302 -50.70 53.40 -12.00
C ARG A 302 -49.88 52.36 -11.17
N LEU A 303 -48.84 52.96 -10.57
CA LEU A 303 -47.81 52.52 -9.63
C LEU A 303 -48.32 52.21 -8.21
N ALA A 304 -47.60 51.32 -7.48
CA ALA A 304 -47.03 51.53 -6.12
C ALA A 304 -46.37 50.23 -5.58
N GLY A 305 -45.18 50.32 -4.96
CA GLY A 305 -44.57 49.25 -4.13
C GLY A 305 -45.10 49.31 -2.68
N PRO A 306 -44.37 48.88 -1.62
CA PRO A 306 -43.19 47.99 -1.48
C PRO A 306 -43.37 46.94 -0.32
N THR A 307 -42.25 46.35 0.18
CA THR A 307 -42.06 45.57 1.44
C THR A 307 -42.59 44.12 1.45
N ALA A 308 -41.98 43.09 2.06
CA ALA A 308 -41.05 43.00 3.18
C ALA A 308 -40.22 41.67 3.18
N ARG A 309 -39.05 41.70 3.82
CA ARG A 309 -38.36 40.56 4.48
C ARG A 309 -39.23 40.09 5.68
N PRO A 310 -39.13 38.86 6.25
CA PRO A 310 -37.92 38.47 6.99
C PRO A 310 -37.65 36.95 7.28
N LEU A 311 -36.52 36.73 7.96
CA LEU A 311 -36.25 35.77 9.06
C LEU A 311 -36.07 34.25 8.81
N THR A 312 -34.80 33.83 8.95
CA THR A 312 -34.34 32.56 9.56
C THR A 312 -34.83 32.45 11.02
N PRO A 313 -34.99 31.22 11.59
CA PRO A 313 -33.91 30.69 12.44
C PRO A 313 -33.78 29.13 12.48
N ALA A 314 -32.56 28.65 12.76
CA ALA A 314 -32.28 27.39 13.50
C ALA A 314 -32.19 27.73 15.02
N PRO A 315 -31.95 26.84 16.01
CA PRO A 315 -31.54 25.42 16.01
C PRO A 315 -32.26 24.55 17.09
N GLN A 316 -31.86 23.29 17.32
CA GLN A 316 -31.58 22.72 18.67
C GLN A 316 -31.30 21.20 18.72
N LEU A 317 -30.22 20.86 19.44
CA LEU A 317 -29.94 19.59 20.16
C LEU A 317 -30.63 19.61 21.55
N PRO A 318 -30.88 18.44 22.17
CA PRO A 318 -30.10 18.00 23.36
C PRO A 318 -29.90 16.45 23.36
N GLY A 319 -29.04 15.76 24.12
CA GLY A 319 -28.36 15.99 25.40
C GLY A 319 -28.68 14.81 26.37
N HIS A 320 -27.63 14.23 26.99
CA HIS A 320 -27.59 13.47 28.28
C HIS A 320 -27.11 12.00 28.35
N HIS A 321 -25.92 11.84 28.98
CA HIS A 321 -25.53 11.01 30.13
C HIS A 321 -25.96 9.53 30.29
N LEU A 322 -25.00 8.62 30.54
CA LEU A 322 -24.65 8.04 31.87
C LEU A 322 -23.66 6.84 31.75
N ARG A 323 -22.60 6.86 32.57
CA ARG A 323 -21.77 5.71 33.07
C ARG A 323 -22.27 5.38 34.51
N PRO A 324 -21.68 4.47 35.30
CA PRO A 324 -20.98 3.17 35.06
C PRO A 324 -21.45 2.07 36.05
N LYS A 325 -21.03 0.79 35.91
CA LYS A 325 -20.83 -0.16 37.04
C LYS A 325 -19.79 -1.26 36.75
N HIS A 326 -18.78 -1.35 37.63
CA HIS A 326 -17.95 -2.54 37.89
C HIS A 326 -18.63 -3.44 38.94
N PRO A 327 -18.25 -4.74 39.07
CA PRO A 327 -17.41 -5.10 40.23
C PRO A 327 -16.37 -6.25 40.04
N LEU A 328 -15.31 -6.14 40.86
CA LEU A 328 -14.46 -7.12 41.57
C LEU A 328 -14.33 -8.62 41.17
N ALA A 329 -13.07 -9.01 40.94
CA ALA A 329 -12.19 -9.94 41.69
C ALA A 329 -12.55 -11.43 41.94
N LYS A 330 -11.60 -12.34 41.59
CA LYS A 330 -10.85 -13.28 42.47
C LYS A 330 -10.36 -14.54 41.71
N GLY A 331 -9.13 -14.99 42.01
CA GLY A 331 -8.81 -16.43 42.00
C GLY A 331 -7.51 -16.87 41.33
N VAL A 332 -6.39 -16.80 42.06
CA VAL A 332 -5.16 -17.59 41.81
C VAL A 332 -5.35 -18.99 42.44
N PRO A 333 -4.79 -20.05 41.85
CA PRO A 333 -3.99 -20.96 42.68
C PRO A 333 -2.64 -21.34 42.05
N SER A 334 -1.64 -21.31 42.92
CA SER A 334 -0.28 -21.81 42.76
C SER A 334 -0.21 -23.32 42.57
N CYS A 335 0.74 -23.80 41.76
CA CYS A 335 1.23 -25.18 41.81
C CYS A 335 2.79 -25.21 41.84
N PRO A 336 3.38 -26.28 42.40
CA PRO A 336 4.69 -26.29 43.07
C PRO A 336 5.89 -26.61 42.15
N PRO A 337 7.14 -26.37 42.61
CA PRO A 337 8.35 -26.63 41.81
C PRO A 337 8.74 -28.13 41.77
N PRO A 338 9.35 -28.62 40.68
CA PRO A 338 9.97 -29.94 40.64
C PRO A 338 11.37 -29.96 41.29
N PRO A 339 11.82 -31.14 41.79
CA PRO A 339 12.99 -31.28 42.65
C PRO A 339 14.34 -31.28 41.92
N CYS A 340 15.37 -30.83 42.64
CA CYS A 340 16.80 -30.98 42.33
C CYS A 340 17.14 -32.43 41.95
N SER A 341 17.81 -32.60 40.79
CA SER A 341 18.50 -33.84 40.47
C SER A 341 20.01 -33.61 40.44
N THR A 342 20.67 -34.33 41.33
CA THR A 342 22.10 -34.46 41.54
C THR A 342 22.80 -35.13 40.35
N ARG A 343 24.03 -34.69 40.12
CA ARG A 343 25.14 -35.23 39.29
C ARG A 343 25.29 -36.78 39.35
N PRO A 344 25.98 -37.42 38.36
CA PRO A 344 27.45 -37.40 38.36
C PRO A 344 28.13 -37.36 36.97
N GLN A 345 29.32 -36.76 36.96
CA GLN A 345 30.34 -36.95 35.92
C GLN A 345 31.16 -38.23 36.21
N PRO A 346 31.75 -38.87 35.20
CA PRO A 346 32.97 -39.66 35.36
C PRO A 346 34.21 -38.77 35.54
#